data_AF-A0A6C0C6T6-F1
#
_entry.id   AF-A0A6C0C6T6-F1
#
_cell.length_a   1.000
_cell.length_b   1.000
_cell.length_c   1.000
_cell.angle_alpha   90.00
_cell.angle_beta   90.00
_cell.angle_gamma   90.00
#
_symmetry.space_group_name_H-M   'P 1'
#
loop_
_entity.id
_entity.type
_entity.pdbx_description
1 polymer ?
#
loop_
_entity_poly.entity_id
_entity_poly.type
_entity_poly.pdbx_seq_one_letter_code
_entity_poly.pdbx_strand_id
1 'polypeptide(L)'
;METELRYGYVKFVSDQDEAPKYVLVCVDAMKKFFDEFKTIDEMIPELSMEYYNNFMIINCLPMKMLTSFKILVRFATIQETVHISDNKEGINLVLLLCRLANKQQIYEILNLFNIDCEVWVRLMNENFDAKNVLCEELKVNNYILMVEKCLNFDRVKYLSFYGVPYYENIPRSSAINYKKKSKSYDSYNEICKKRFPQIRIHDKISKSYYQKVEIDGKVLLLNQQGYRLIDKSKGQLNTSDHLADSSSDDDDTACTTSRIIKLPRETINRSPINNFVIGVIDVHFADKIIPMQVVESTYISRRGLFYGKYHDDFLKLQIAVATPTYNSVFERAVRAFNDNHIYVPPAKAEFEQQMQTDGDEVCSRNMITHDDERCYRVRCNKKRAFSFDSDSTQDYDS
;
A
#
# COMPACT_ATOMS: atom_id res chain seq x y z
N MET A 1 34.51 -37.38 4.98
CA MET A 1 34.90 -36.69 6.23
C MET A 1 33.62 -36.36 6.96
N GLU A 2 33.31 -37.07 8.03
CA GLU A 2 32.27 -36.63 8.96
C GLU A 2 32.73 -35.31 9.55
N THR A 3 31.97 -34.26 9.33
CA THR A 3 32.23 -32.95 9.93
C THR A 3 31.94 -33.08 11.42
N GLU A 4 32.96 -32.97 12.26
CA GLU A 4 32.81 -33.04 13.71
C GLU A 4 31.91 -31.87 14.16
N LEU A 5 30.74 -32.19 14.73
CA LEU A 5 29.78 -31.19 15.17
C LEU A 5 30.35 -30.43 16.39
N ARG A 6 30.32 -29.11 16.34
CA ARG A 6 30.78 -28.26 17.43
C ARG A 6 29.68 -28.04 18.47
N TYR A 7 30.04 -28.19 19.74
CA TYR A 7 29.16 -27.96 20.87
C TYR A 7 29.66 -26.85 21.78
N GLY A 8 28.74 -26.21 22.51
CA GLY A 8 29.06 -25.33 23.62
C GLY A 8 27.85 -25.03 24.49
N TYR A 9 28.06 -24.27 25.57
CA TYR A 9 27.03 -23.96 26.55
C TYR A 9 26.48 -22.55 26.39
N VAL A 10 25.18 -22.40 26.62
CA VAL A 10 24.59 -21.11 26.96
C VAL A 10 24.35 -21.08 28.46
N LYS A 11 24.90 -20.05 29.12
CA LYS A 11 24.82 -19.82 30.56
C LYS A 11 23.58 -18.97 30.87
N PHE A 12 22.85 -19.33 31.90
CA PHE A 12 21.65 -18.64 32.37
C PHE A 12 21.87 -18.15 33.79
N VAL A 13 21.81 -16.83 33.98
CA VAL A 13 22.08 -16.17 35.25
C VAL A 13 20.80 -15.56 35.80
N SER A 14 20.56 -15.76 37.09
CA SER A 14 19.45 -15.15 37.83
C SER A 14 19.93 -13.88 38.51
N ASP A 15 19.04 -12.88 38.63
CA ASP A 15 19.29 -11.68 39.43
C ASP A 15 19.13 -11.96 40.94
N GLN A 16 18.52 -13.09 41.28
CA GLN A 16 18.47 -13.65 42.64
C GLN A 16 19.68 -14.58 42.79
N ASP A 17 20.24 -14.73 43.99
CA ASP A 17 21.43 -15.56 44.32
C ASP A 17 21.22 -17.09 44.10
N GLU A 18 20.72 -17.46 42.92
CA GLU A 18 20.54 -18.82 42.44
C GLU A 18 21.74 -19.21 41.59
N ALA A 19 22.15 -20.48 41.70
CA ALA A 19 23.23 -21.02 40.87
C ALA A 19 22.87 -20.92 39.36
N PRO A 20 23.85 -20.56 38.50
CA PRO A 20 23.60 -20.47 37.07
C PRO A 20 23.25 -21.82 36.48
N LYS A 21 22.41 -21.81 35.43
CA LYS A 21 22.07 -23.01 34.66
C LYS A 21 22.79 -23.00 33.32
N TYR A 22 23.16 -24.16 32.83
CA TYR A 22 23.88 -24.32 31.57
C TYR A 22 23.10 -25.23 30.63
N VAL A 23 22.92 -24.80 29.38
CA VAL A 23 22.27 -25.60 28.33
C VAL A 23 23.28 -25.89 27.23
N LEU A 24 23.59 -27.17 27.02
CA LEU A 24 24.47 -27.62 25.94
C LEU A 24 23.73 -27.51 24.61
N VAL A 25 24.39 -26.94 23.60
CA VAL A 25 23.82 -26.78 22.25
C VAL A 25 24.81 -27.25 21.18
N CYS A 26 24.26 -27.80 20.09
CA CYS A 26 25.01 -28.01 18.85
C CYS A 26 25.07 -26.67 18.09
N VAL A 27 26.24 -26.07 18.05
CA VAL A 27 26.44 -24.72 17.50
C VAL A 27 26.14 -24.70 16.01
N ASP A 28 26.52 -25.75 15.29
CA ASP A 28 26.29 -25.86 13.85
C ASP A 28 24.81 -25.99 13.49
N ALA A 29 24.00 -26.58 14.38
CA ALA A 29 22.54 -26.59 14.23
C ALA A 29 21.96 -25.19 14.48
N MET A 30 22.38 -24.51 15.54
CA MET A 30 21.89 -23.17 15.90
C MET A 30 22.21 -22.13 14.81
N LYS A 31 23.41 -22.18 14.21
CA LYS A 31 23.85 -21.29 13.11
C LYS A 31 22.92 -21.28 11.89
N LYS A 32 22.17 -22.36 11.66
CA LYS A 32 21.24 -22.43 10.52
C LYS A 32 20.08 -21.45 10.67
N PHE A 33 19.69 -21.16 11.91
CA PHE A 33 18.48 -20.39 12.22
C PHE A 33 18.76 -19.06 12.93
N PHE A 34 19.91 -18.93 13.59
CA PHE A 34 20.23 -17.80 14.46
C PHE A 34 21.57 -17.18 14.06
N ASP A 35 21.52 -15.94 13.56
CA ASP A 35 22.71 -15.21 13.13
C ASP A 35 23.69 -14.93 14.27
N GLU A 36 23.20 -14.75 15.49
CA GLU A 36 24.04 -14.60 16.69
C GLU A 36 25.00 -15.78 16.89
N PHE A 37 24.66 -16.98 16.38
CA PHE A 37 25.55 -18.14 16.49
C PHE A 37 26.58 -18.22 15.35
N LYS A 38 26.43 -17.41 14.30
CA LYS A 38 27.43 -17.32 13.22
C LYS A 38 28.59 -16.43 13.63
N THR A 39 28.30 -15.33 14.32
CA THR A 39 29.29 -14.35 14.79
C THR A 39 30.28 -14.94 15.80
N ILE A 40 29.93 -16.04 16.47
CA ILE A 40 30.83 -16.76 17.39
C ILE A 40 32.15 -17.16 16.71
N ASP A 41 32.10 -17.60 15.45
CA ASP A 41 33.32 -18.00 14.72
C ASP A 41 34.30 -16.84 14.55
N GLU A 42 33.75 -15.63 14.41
CA GLU A 42 34.50 -14.40 14.23
C GLU A 42 35.00 -13.85 15.56
N MET A 43 34.26 -14.07 16.66
CA MET A 43 34.59 -13.57 17.99
C MET A 43 35.54 -14.45 18.81
N ILE A 44 35.62 -15.77 18.53
CA ILE A 44 36.50 -16.71 19.27
C ILE A 44 37.97 -16.26 19.36
N PRO A 45 38.61 -15.78 18.28
CA PRO A 45 40.03 -15.40 18.33
C PRO A 45 40.33 -14.19 19.22
N GLU A 46 39.33 -13.38 19.55
CA GLU A 46 39.51 -12.03 20.12
C GLU A 46 39.14 -11.94 21.61
N LEU A 47 38.50 -12.96 22.19
CA LEU A 47 37.94 -12.91 23.55
C LEU A 47 38.54 -13.97 24.49
N SER A 48 38.75 -13.59 25.74
CA SER A 48 39.02 -14.54 26.83
C SER A 48 37.75 -15.34 27.12
N MET A 49 37.70 -16.57 26.61
CA MET A 49 36.51 -17.42 26.71
C MET A 49 36.33 -18.06 28.09
N GLU A 50 35.10 -18.04 28.61
CA GLU A 50 34.68 -18.80 29.80
C GLU A 50 34.35 -20.24 29.38
N TYR A 51 34.68 -21.23 30.22
CA TYR A 51 34.45 -22.65 29.94
C TYR A 51 33.67 -23.32 31.07
N TYR A 52 32.82 -24.28 30.69
CA TYR A 52 32.10 -25.17 31.61
C TYR A 52 32.17 -26.61 31.10
N ASN A 53 32.64 -27.54 31.92
CA ASN A 53 32.86 -28.95 31.56
C ASN A 53 33.61 -29.13 30.23
N ASN A 54 34.72 -28.41 30.04
CA ASN A 54 35.57 -28.40 28.83
C ASN A 54 34.91 -27.88 27.54
N PHE A 55 33.68 -27.37 27.62
CA PHE A 55 33.02 -26.70 26.50
C PHE A 55 32.97 -25.19 26.73
N MET A 56 33.12 -24.45 25.64
CA MET A 56 33.04 -22.99 25.65
C MET A 56 31.64 -22.53 26.04
N ILE A 57 31.56 -21.47 26.86
CA ILE A 57 30.32 -20.74 27.09
C ILE A 57 30.19 -19.71 25.98
N ILE A 58 29.17 -19.91 25.17
CA ILE A 58 28.95 -19.20 23.91
C ILE A 58 28.18 -17.90 24.13
N ASN A 59 27.22 -17.93 25.06
CA ASN A 59 26.33 -16.81 25.31
C ASN A 59 25.87 -16.84 26.78
N CYS A 60 25.48 -15.68 27.31
CA CYS A 60 24.95 -15.51 28.64
C CYS A 60 23.57 -14.83 28.57
N LEU A 61 22.54 -15.51 29.06
CA LEU A 61 21.15 -15.06 29.01
C LEU A 61 20.54 -14.95 30.41
N PRO A 62 19.52 -14.10 30.62
CA PRO A 62 18.78 -14.07 31.88
C PRO A 62 17.99 -15.36 32.13
N MET A 63 17.88 -15.80 33.38
CA MET A 63 17.18 -17.04 33.78
C MET A 63 15.73 -17.11 33.27
N LYS A 64 15.04 -15.97 33.19
CA LYS A 64 13.66 -15.89 32.64
C LYS A 64 13.54 -16.37 31.19
N MET A 65 14.62 -16.39 30.42
CA MET A 65 14.66 -16.84 29.02
C MET A 65 14.93 -18.33 28.87
N LEU A 66 15.20 -19.07 29.95
CA LEU A 66 15.63 -20.46 29.91
C LEU A 66 14.64 -21.38 29.17
N THR A 67 13.35 -21.27 29.49
CA THR A 67 12.33 -22.12 28.86
C THR A 67 12.21 -21.80 27.38
N SER A 68 12.10 -20.52 27.01
CA SER A 68 12.03 -20.08 25.62
C SER A 68 13.27 -20.49 24.82
N PHE A 69 14.47 -20.43 25.42
CA PHE A 69 15.69 -20.88 24.77
C PHE A 69 15.68 -22.40 24.53
N LYS A 70 15.23 -23.21 25.49
CA LYS A 70 15.09 -24.66 25.30
C LYS A 70 14.13 -24.99 24.16
N ILE A 71 13.04 -24.23 24.00
CA ILE A 71 12.12 -24.37 22.86
C ILE A 71 12.86 -24.10 21.54
N LEU A 72 13.61 -23.00 21.45
CA LEU A 72 14.40 -22.67 20.26
C LEU A 72 15.49 -23.71 19.94
N VAL A 73 16.13 -24.30 20.96
CA VAL A 73 17.11 -25.38 20.78
C VAL A 73 16.44 -26.64 20.22
N ARG A 74 15.26 -27.04 20.72
CA ARG A 74 14.51 -28.17 20.16
C ARG A 74 14.11 -27.91 18.71
N PHE A 75 13.65 -26.70 18.41
CA PHE A 75 13.34 -26.30 17.04
C PHE A 75 14.59 -26.40 16.13
N ALA A 76 15.73 -25.85 16.54
CA ALA A 76 16.93 -25.86 15.71
C ALA A 76 17.54 -27.25 15.51
N THR A 77 17.43 -28.14 16.51
CA THR A 77 18.05 -29.47 16.47
C THR A 77 17.19 -30.52 15.80
N ILE A 78 15.88 -30.52 16.06
CA ILE A 78 14.95 -31.57 15.60
C ILE A 78 13.69 -31.03 14.92
N GLN A 79 13.61 -29.73 14.64
CA GLN A 79 12.48 -29.07 13.96
C GLN A 79 11.12 -29.26 14.66
N GLU A 80 11.14 -29.52 15.97
CA GLU A 80 9.93 -29.67 16.75
C GLU A 80 9.39 -28.29 17.17
N THR A 81 8.13 -28.03 16.81
CA THR A 81 7.39 -26.86 17.29
C THR A 81 6.59 -27.25 18.53
N VAL A 82 6.68 -26.41 19.57
CA VAL A 82 5.95 -26.62 20.83
C VAL A 82 4.84 -25.57 20.90
N HIS A 83 3.64 -26.00 21.25
CA HIS A 83 2.57 -25.05 21.53
C HIS A 83 2.89 -24.30 22.84
N ILE A 84 2.98 -22.98 22.74
CA ILE A 84 3.19 -22.11 23.89
C ILE A 84 1.81 -21.67 24.40
N SER A 85 1.45 -22.12 25.60
CA SER A 85 0.18 -21.78 26.25
C SER A 85 0.29 -20.63 27.24
N ASP A 86 1.48 -20.34 27.77
CA ASP A 86 1.71 -19.20 28.65
C ASP A 86 2.14 -17.96 27.87
N ASN A 87 1.39 -16.88 28.03
CA ASN A 87 1.68 -15.59 27.43
C ASN A 87 3.06 -15.04 27.85
N LYS A 88 3.53 -15.28 29.08
CA LYS A 88 4.86 -14.82 29.49
C LYS A 88 5.97 -15.54 28.75
N GLU A 89 5.85 -16.85 28.58
CA GLU A 89 6.77 -17.64 27.76
C GLU A 89 6.74 -17.22 26.29
N GLY A 90 5.56 -16.89 25.76
CA GLY A 90 5.40 -16.36 24.40
C GLY A 90 6.10 -15.02 24.21
N ILE A 91 5.94 -14.09 25.16
CA ILE A 91 6.67 -12.80 25.15
C ILE A 91 8.18 -13.04 25.18
N ASN A 92 8.65 -13.88 26.11
CA ASN A 92 10.08 -14.21 26.23
C ASN A 92 10.62 -14.88 24.96
N LEU A 93 9.84 -15.74 24.29
CA LEU A 93 10.21 -16.35 23.02
C LEU A 93 10.42 -15.28 21.94
N VAL A 94 9.44 -14.39 21.75
CA VAL A 94 9.53 -13.34 20.72
C VAL A 94 10.71 -12.42 21.00
N LEU A 95 10.89 -11.97 22.25
CA LEU A 95 12.01 -11.11 22.64
C LEU A 95 13.36 -11.81 22.45
N LEU A 96 13.46 -13.10 22.76
CA LEU A 96 14.68 -13.88 22.57
C LEU A 96 14.98 -14.07 21.08
N LEU A 97 13.99 -14.39 20.25
CA LEU A 97 14.14 -14.48 18.80
C LEU A 97 14.63 -13.17 18.21
N CYS A 98 14.07 -12.05 18.66
CA CYS A 98 14.49 -10.70 18.27
C CYS A 98 15.96 -10.39 18.58
N ARG A 99 16.57 -11.09 19.55
CA ARG A 99 17.99 -10.95 19.89
C ARG A 99 18.90 -11.89 19.10
N LEU A 100 18.40 -13.07 18.73
CA LEU A 100 19.22 -14.14 18.17
C LEU A 100 19.17 -14.20 16.63
N ALA A 101 18.13 -13.65 16.01
CA ALA A 101 17.82 -13.82 14.59
C ALA A 101 17.62 -12.49 13.86
N ASN A 102 17.83 -12.51 12.54
CA ASN A 102 17.50 -11.40 11.67
C ASN A 102 15.99 -11.37 11.32
N LYS A 103 15.53 -10.29 10.67
CA LYS A 103 14.12 -10.09 10.29
C LYS A 103 13.50 -11.27 9.54
N GLN A 104 14.23 -11.84 8.60
CA GLN A 104 13.74 -12.91 7.73
C GLN A 104 13.62 -14.21 8.51
N GLN A 105 14.63 -14.55 9.29
CA GLN A 105 14.62 -15.72 10.18
C GLN A 105 13.50 -15.61 11.23
N ILE A 106 13.30 -14.43 11.83
CA ILE A 106 12.21 -14.20 12.79
C ILE A 106 10.86 -14.50 12.13
N TYR A 107 10.63 -13.99 10.91
CA TYR A 107 9.40 -14.24 10.17
C TYR A 107 9.17 -15.72 9.88
N GLU A 108 10.19 -16.41 9.36
CA GLU A 108 10.12 -17.83 9.03
C GLU A 108 9.83 -18.68 10.26
N ILE A 109 10.52 -18.42 11.37
CA ILE A 109 10.34 -19.15 12.61
C ILE A 109 8.95 -18.87 13.18
N LEU A 110 8.58 -17.60 13.35
CA LEU A 110 7.30 -17.25 13.99
C LEU A 110 6.07 -17.68 13.17
N ASN A 111 6.19 -17.86 11.85
CA ASN A 111 5.11 -18.47 11.06
C ASN A 111 4.87 -19.96 11.39
N LEU A 112 5.87 -20.66 11.93
CA LEU A 112 5.76 -22.05 12.37
C LEU A 112 5.26 -22.16 13.83
N PHE A 113 5.44 -21.10 14.62
CA PHE A 113 4.95 -21.03 16.00
C PHE A 113 3.56 -20.40 16.06
N ASN A 114 2.60 -21.08 16.67
CA ASN A 114 1.29 -20.49 16.94
C ASN A 114 1.35 -19.56 18.16
N ILE A 115 1.64 -18.29 17.93
CA ILE A 115 1.68 -17.25 18.98
C ILE A 115 0.29 -16.65 19.18
N ASP A 116 -0.19 -16.66 20.42
CA ASP A 116 -1.50 -16.10 20.79
C ASP A 116 -1.57 -14.59 20.48
N CYS A 117 -2.74 -14.09 20.05
CA CYS A 117 -2.95 -12.66 19.82
C CYS A 117 -2.71 -11.83 21.09
N GLU A 118 -2.95 -12.38 22.28
CA GLU A 118 -2.70 -11.69 23.54
C GLU A 118 -1.20 -11.40 23.78
N VAL A 119 -0.29 -12.26 23.30
CA VAL A 119 1.16 -12.04 23.37
C VAL A 119 1.53 -10.76 22.62
N TRP A 120 1.01 -10.59 21.40
CA TRP A 120 1.26 -9.39 20.58
C TRP A 120 0.73 -8.11 21.21
N VAL A 121 -0.39 -8.20 21.95
CA VAL A 121 -0.94 -7.07 22.70
C VAL A 121 -0.04 -6.71 23.88
N ARG A 122 0.40 -7.71 24.65
CA ARG A 122 1.26 -7.51 25.83
C ARG A 122 2.66 -7.01 25.46
N LEU A 123 3.20 -7.45 24.33
CA LEU A 123 4.48 -6.98 23.78
C LEU A 123 4.54 -5.46 23.60
N MET A 124 3.40 -4.79 23.38
CA MET A 124 3.35 -3.31 23.29
C MET A 124 3.70 -2.58 24.59
N ASN A 125 3.81 -3.31 25.71
CA ASN A 125 4.25 -2.76 27.00
C ASN A 125 5.71 -3.12 27.33
N GLU A 126 6.35 -3.93 26.47
CA GLU A 126 7.76 -4.29 26.63
C GLU A 126 8.66 -3.25 25.97
N ASN A 127 9.87 -3.08 26.51
CA ASN A 127 10.85 -2.13 25.99
C ASN A 127 11.69 -2.78 24.87
N PHE A 128 11.12 -2.92 23.67
CA PHE A 128 11.85 -3.38 22.49
C PHE A 128 11.42 -2.63 21.21
N ASP A 129 12.36 -2.51 20.27
CA ASP A 129 12.14 -1.78 19.02
C ASP A 129 11.48 -2.68 17.94
N ALA A 130 10.18 -2.92 18.12
CA ALA A 130 9.38 -3.73 17.19
C ALA A 130 9.42 -3.18 15.74
N LYS A 131 9.58 -1.87 15.58
CA LYS A 131 9.62 -1.18 14.28
C LYS A 131 10.81 -1.66 13.47
N ASN A 132 11.99 -1.71 14.10
CA ASN A 132 13.22 -2.05 13.41
C ASN A 132 13.57 -3.53 13.45
N VAL A 133 12.94 -4.35 14.30
CA VAL A 133 13.26 -5.78 14.41
C VAL A 133 12.31 -6.68 13.62
N LEU A 134 11.03 -6.31 13.47
CA LEU A 134 10.06 -7.15 12.75
C LEU A 134 9.92 -6.71 11.29
N CYS A 135 9.68 -7.67 10.38
CA CYS A 135 9.38 -7.37 8.98
C CYS A 135 7.96 -6.81 8.82
N GLU A 136 7.70 -6.12 7.70
CA GLU A 136 6.38 -5.52 7.43
C GLU A 136 5.28 -6.58 7.33
N GLU A 137 5.55 -7.69 6.65
CA GLU A 137 4.59 -8.78 6.45
C GLU A 137 4.09 -9.35 7.78
N LEU A 138 4.99 -9.61 8.73
CA LEU A 138 4.63 -10.10 10.06
C LEU A 138 3.75 -9.10 10.82
N LYS A 139 4.11 -7.81 10.80
CA LYS A 139 3.36 -6.75 11.51
C LYS A 139 1.93 -6.62 10.98
N VAL A 140 1.75 -6.72 9.66
CA VAL A 140 0.44 -6.61 9.01
C VAL A 140 -0.40 -7.86 9.24
N ASN A 141 0.19 -9.05 9.09
CA ASN A 141 -0.50 -10.31 9.36
C ASN A 141 -0.96 -10.41 10.82
N ASN A 142 -0.11 -9.99 11.77
CA ASN A 142 -0.48 -9.93 13.18
C ASN A 142 -1.56 -8.89 13.46
N TYR A 143 -1.56 -7.75 12.76
CA TYR A 143 -2.65 -6.77 12.88
C TYR A 143 -3.99 -7.37 12.44
N ILE A 144 -4.03 -8.07 11.29
CA ILE A 144 -5.21 -8.79 10.81
C ILE A 144 -5.67 -9.81 11.86
N LEU A 145 -4.75 -10.65 12.33
CA LEU A 145 -5.04 -11.66 13.37
C LEU A 145 -5.64 -11.03 14.63
N MET A 146 -5.09 -9.90 15.07
CA MET A 146 -5.57 -9.20 16.25
C MET A 146 -6.95 -8.57 16.03
N VAL A 147 -7.21 -7.98 14.88
CA VAL A 147 -8.54 -7.46 14.52
C VAL A 147 -9.58 -8.58 14.52
N GLU A 148 -9.22 -9.77 14.05
CA GLU A 148 -10.13 -10.92 13.99
C GLU A 148 -10.36 -11.59 15.36
N LYS A 149 -9.32 -11.73 16.18
CA LYS A 149 -9.35 -12.57 17.40
C LYS A 149 -9.35 -11.79 18.71
N CYS A 150 -8.85 -10.56 18.73
CA CYS A 150 -8.65 -9.76 19.93
C CYS A 150 -9.55 -8.51 19.86
N LEU A 151 -10.81 -8.60 20.29
CA LEU A 151 -11.82 -7.55 20.05
C LEU A 151 -11.49 -6.15 20.61
N ASN A 152 -10.69 -6.05 21.68
CA ASN A 152 -10.56 -4.83 22.49
C ASN A 152 -9.13 -4.25 22.58
N PHE A 153 -8.24 -4.49 21.61
CA PHE A 153 -6.93 -3.84 21.63
C PHE A 153 -6.97 -2.42 21.01
N ASP A 154 -6.06 -1.57 21.49
CA ASP A 154 -5.84 -0.23 20.94
C ASP A 154 -5.07 -0.33 19.61
N ARG A 155 -5.79 -0.10 18.51
CA ARG A 155 -5.26 -0.15 17.14
C ARG A 155 -4.23 0.94 16.87
N VAL A 156 -4.46 2.15 17.38
CA VAL A 156 -3.54 3.27 17.19
C VAL A 156 -2.24 2.99 17.93
N LYS A 157 -2.34 2.50 19.18
CA LYS A 157 -1.17 2.06 19.95
C LYS A 157 -0.41 0.96 19.22
N TYR A 158 -1.09 -0.04 18.66
CA TYR A 158 -0.43 -1.09 17.89
C TYR A 158 0.31 -0.54 16.67
N LEU A 159 -0.39 0.20 15.81
CA LEU A 159 0.18 0.71 14.58
C LEU A 159 1.37 1.63 14.86
N SER A 160 1.28 2.43 15.93
CA SER A 160 2.38 3.28 16.37
C SER A 160 3.55 2.49 16.96
N PHE A 161 3.31 1.49 17.80
CA PHE A 161 4.35 0.66 18.43
C PHE A 161 5.11 -0.18 17.40
N TYR A 162 4.40 -0.87 16.50
CA TYR A 162 4.99 -1.71 15.46
C TYR A 162 5.47 -0.90 14.24
N GLY A 163 5.14 0.40 14.17
CA GLY A 163 5.59 1.31 13.12
C GLY A 163 4.98 0.98 11.76
N VAL A 164 3.70 0.63 11.76
CA VAL A 164 2.92 0.38 10.54
C VAL A 164 2.25 1.69 10.12
N PRO A 165 2.61 2.27 8.96
CA PRO A 165 2.02 3.54 8.55
C PRO A 165 0.56 3.38 8.15
N TYR A 166 -0.30 4.34 8.50
CA TYR A 166 -1.72 4.24 8.22
C TYR A 166 -2.42 5.61 8.08
N TYR A 167 -3.65 5.61 7.55
CA TYR A 167 -4.54 6.77 7.56
C TYR A 167 -6.01 6.33 7.71
N GLU A 168 -6.89 7.26 8.09
CA GLU A 168 -8.28 6.94 8.50
C GLU A 168 -9.35 7.46 7.53
N ASN A 169 -8.97 8.33 6.57
CA ASN A 169 -9.91 8.98 5.66
C ASN A 169 -9.53 8.71 4.19
N ILE A 170 -10.29 7.86 3.49
CA ILE A 170 -10.25 7.80 2.03
C ILE A 170 -11.23 8.86 1.50
N PRO A 171 -10.80 9.79 0.62
CA PRO A 171 -11.75 10.59 -0.14
C PRO A 171 -12.72 9.67 -0.89
N ARG A 172 -14.03 9.75 -0.60
CA ARG A 172 -15.08 8.89 -1.19
C ARG A 172 -15.09 8.90 -2.73
N SER A 173 -14.47 9.89 -3.37
CA SER A 173 -14.41 10.07 -4.82
C SER A 173 -13.39 9.20 -5.56
N SER A 174 -12.48 8.50 -4.87
CA SER A 174 -11.43 7.70 -5.54
C SER A 174 -11.67 6.18 -5.49
N ALA A 175 -12.87 5.75 -5.10
CA ALA A 175 -13.22 4.33 -5.10
C ALA A 175 -13.53 3.89 -6.55
N ILE A 176 -12.51 3.46 -7.29
CA ILE A 176 -12.72 2.39 -8.26
C ILE A 176 -13.15 1.18 -7.41
N ASN A 177 -14.47 1.07 -7.22
CA ASN A 177 -15.12 0.01 -6.45
C ASN A 177 -14.90 -1.33 -7.16
N TYR A 178 -13.74 -1.95 -6.94
CA TYR A 178 -13.62 -3.38 -7.13
C TYR A 178 -14.37 -4.05 -5.98
N LYS A 179 -15.68 -4.27 -6.19
CA LYS A 179 -16.51 -5.10 -5.32
C LYS A 179 -15.77 -6.41 -5.02
N LYS A 180 -15.37 -6.65 -3.78
CA LYS A 180 -15.14 -8.01 -3.28
C LYS A 180 -16.23 -8.34 -2.27
N LYS A 181 -17.13 -9.23 -2.69
CA LYS A 181 -17.89 -10.09 -1.78
C LYS A 181 -16.92 -11.12 -1.22
N SER A 182 -16.32 -10.91 -0.06
CA SER A 182 -15.85 -12.00 0.81
C SER A 182 -15.49 -11.44 2.17
N LYS A 183 -15.93 -12.14 3.23
CA LYS A 183 -15.67 -11.80 4.64
C LYS A 183 -14.27 -12.26 5.12
N SER A 184 -13.37 -12.64 4.22
CA SER A 184 -11.98 -12.97 4.56
C SER A 184 -11.06 -11.86 4.08
N TYR A 185 -10.23 -11.33 4.97
CA TYR A 185 -9.15 -10.42 4.58
C TYR A 185 -8.17 -11.17 3.67
N ASP A 186 -7.87 -10.59 2.49
CA ASP A 186 -6.85 -11.12 1.58
C ASP A 186 -5.48 -11.12 2.31
N SER A 187 -4.66 -12.17 2.14
CA SER A 187 -3.30 -12.20 2.72
C SER A 187 -2.41 -11.09 2.13
N TYR A 188 -1.35 -10.66 2.85
CA TYR A 188 -0.38 -9.64 2.38
C TYR A 188 0.07 -9.89 0.92
N ASN A 189 0.35 -11.15 0.58
CA ASN A 189 0.80 -11.57 -0.74
C ASN A 189 -0.28 -11.49 -1.83
N GLU A 190 -1.56 -11.57 -1.48
CA GLU A 190 -2.68 -11.38 -2.41
C GLU A 190 -2.98 -9.90 -2.65
N ILE A 191 -2.85 -9.07 -1.62
CA ILE A 191 -2.95 -7.61 -1.74
C ILE A 191 -1.89 -7.09 -2.72
N CYS A 192 -0.68 -7.63 -2.61
CA CYS A 192 0.46 -7.25 -3.44
C CYS A 192 0.33 -7.58 -4.95
N LYS A 193 -0.56 -8.50 -5.32
CA LYS A 193 -0.72 -9.03 -6.69
C LYS A 193 -1.81 -8.34 -7.53
N LYS A 194 -2.46 -7.29 -7.01
CA LYS A 194 -3.55 -6.62 -7.72
C LYS A 194 -3.08 -6.08 -9.09
N ARG A 195 -3.96 -6.08 -10.09
CA ARG A 195 -3.74 -5.48 -11.43
C ARG A 195 -4.09 -3.98 -11.43
N PHE A 196 -3.50 -3.18 -12.31
CA PHE A 196 -3.86 -1.77 -12.52
C PHE A 196 -5.19 -1.63 -13.29
N PRO A 197 -5.96 -0.54 -13.11
CA PRO A 197 -5.67 0.67 -12.32
C PRO A 197 -5.74 0.47 -10.80
N GLN A 198 -4.96 1.26 -10.06
CA GLN A 198 -4.89 1.20 -8.59
C GLN A 198 -4.70 2.57 -7.96
N ILE A 199 -5.30 2.76 -6.78
CA ILE A 199 -4.98 3.88 -5.91
C ILE A 199 -3.82 3.47 -4.99
N ARG A 200 -2.72 4.24 -5.07
CA ARG A 200 -1.51 4.11 -4.26
C ARG A 200 -1.21 5.42 -3.55
N ILE A 201 -0.35 5.37 -2.54
CA ILE A 201 0.11 6.56 -1.81
C ILE A 201 1.55 6.84 -2.20
N HIS A 202 1.87 8.07 -2.58
CA HIS A 202 3.20 8.49 -2.97
C HIS A 202 3.78 9.43 -1.91
N ASP A 203 4.95 9.05 -1.39
CA ASP A 203 5.77 9.92 -0.57
C ASP A 203 6.71 10.71 -1.48
N LYS A 204 6.54 12.04 -1.49
CA LYS A 204 7.37 12.96 -2.28
C LYS A 204 8.84 12.93 -1.84
N ILE A 205 9.11 12.72 -0.55
CA ILE A 205 10.46 12.85 0.01
C ILE A 205 11.28 11.62 -0.36
N SER A 206 10.80 10.42 -0.02
CA SER A 206 11.49 9.17 -0.37
C SER A 206 11.28 8.76 -1.83
N LYS A 207 10.34 9.39 -2.55
CA LYS A 207 9.87 8.99 -3.90
C LYS A 207 9.30 7.56 -3.93
N SER A 208 8.88 7.05 -2.77
CA SER A 208 8.32 5.72 -2.62
C SER A 208 6.84 5.72 -2.93
N TYR A 209 6.37 4.61 -3.50
CA TYR A 209 4.95 4.32 -3.65
C TYR A 209 4.56 3.22 -2.67
N TYR A 210 3.44 3.40 -2.00
CA TYR A 210 2.86 2.44 -1.08
C TYR A 210 1.56 1.92 -1.66
N GLN A 211 1.38 0.61 -1.55
CA GLN A 211 0.05 0.03 -1.70
C GLN A 211 -0.76 0.26 -0.42
N LYS A 212 -2.08 0.12 -0.54
CA LYS A 212 -2.99 0.29 0.58
C LYS A 212 -3.85 -0.94 0.82
N VAL A 213 -4.07 -1.25 2.09
CA VAL A 213 -5.07 -2.24 2.54
C VAL A 213 -5.96 -1.61 3.59
N GLU A 214 -7.27 -1.74 3.43
CA GLU A 214 -8.25 -1.26 4.40
C GLU A 214 -8.62 -2.40 5.34
N ILE A 215 -8.39 -2.20 6.63
CA ILE A 215 -8.65 -3.17 7.70
C ILE A 215 -9.27 -2.41 8.86
N ASP A 216 -10.54 -2.70 9.15
CA ASP A 216 -11.28 -2.18 10.31
C ASP A 216 -11.19 -0.66 10.48
N GLY A 217 -11.51 0.07 9.40
CA GLY A 217 -11.52 1.55 9.38
C GLY A 217 -10.13 2.19 9.37
N LYS A 218 -9.04 1.42 9.35
CA LYS A 218 -7.68 1.91 9.12
C LYS A 218 -7.20 1.48 7.75
N VAL A 219 -6.54 2.38 7.03
CA VAL A 219 -5.89 2.07 5.77
C VAL A 219 -4.39 1.99 5.98
N LEU A 220 -3.85 0.78 5.98
CA LEU A 220 -2.43 0.53 6.18
C LEU A 220 -1.68 0.70 4.87
N LEU A 221 -0.48 1.28 4.95
CA LEU A 221 0.43 1.42 3.83
C LEU A 221 1.43 0.25 3.82
N LEU A 222 1.53 -0.41 2.68
CA LEU A 222 2.43 -1.53 2.45
C LEU A 222 3.55 -1.09 1.50
N ASN A 223 4.79 -1.20 1.94
CA ASN A 223 5.95 -0.86 1.14
C ASN A 223 6.28 -2.00 0.19
N GLN A 224 6.06 -1.79 -1.11
CA GLN A 224 6.57 -2.71 -2.10
C GLN A 224 7.97 -2.29 -2.54
N GLN A 225 8.97 -3.00 -2.05
CA GLN A 225 10.28 -3.03 -2.70
C GLN A 225 10.11 -3.70 -4.07
N GLY A 226 10.51 -3.00 -5.14
CA GLY A 226 10.41 -3.54 -6.51
C GLY A 226 10.06 -2.51 -7.59
N TYR A 227 9.69 -1.29 -7.20
CA TYR A 227 9.44 -0.21 -8.15
C TYR A 227 10.76 0.34 -8.69
N ARG A 228 10.93 0.24 -10.01
CA ARG A 228 12.03 0.90 -10.72
C ARG A 228 11.45 2.11 -11.44
N LEU A 229 11.90 3.30 -11.03
CA LEU A 229 11.70 4.50 -11.82
C LEU A 229 12.32 4.26 -13.20
N ILE A 230 11.63 4.70 -14.25
CA ILE A 230 12.23 4.72 -15.58
C ILE A 230 13.20 5.89 -15.58
N ASP A 231 14.49 5.61 -15.41
CA ASP A 231 15.53 6.60 -15.63
C ASP A 231 15.43 7.09 -17.08
N LYS A 232 15.28 8.40 -17.24
CA LYS A 232 15.43 9.06 -18.53
C LYS A 232 16.91 9.13 -18.92
N SER A 233 17.62 8.00 -18.93
CA SER A 233 18.98 7.95 -19.45
C SER A 233 18.92 7.85 -20.97
N LYS A 234 19.15 9.00 -21.64
CA LYS A 234 19.77 9.15 -22.97
C LYS A 234 19.69 7.91 -23.88
N GLY A 235 18.55 7.74 -24.56
CA GLY A 235 18.38 6.75 -25.63
C GLY A 235 17.44 7.31 -26.69
N GLN A 236 18.03 7.88 -27.74
CA GLN A 236 17.44 8.35 -28.99
C GLN A 236 15.99 8.86 -28.94
N LEU A 237 15.90 10.19 -28.94
CA LEU A 237 14.87 10.94 -29.65
C LEU A 237 14.60 10.29 -31.02
N ASN A 238 13.53 9.50 -31.12
CA ASN A 238 12.72 9.50 -32.33
C ASN A 238 11.66 10.58 -32.11
N THR A 239 12.02 11.76 -32.61
CA THR A 239 11.19 12.87 -33.06
C THR A 239 9.68 12.60 -33.12
N SER A 240 8.95 13.05 -32.09
CA SER A 240 7.94 14.12 -32.23
C SER A 240 7.30 14.33 -30.86
N ASP A 241 7.81 15.29 -30.10
CA ASP A 241 7.03 16.09 -29.16
C ASP A 241 7.98 17.19 -28.69
N HIS A 242 7.83 18.35 -29.33
CA HIS A 242 8.66 19.51 -29.07
C HIS A 242 8.48 20.00 -27.63
N LEU A 243 9.64 20.31 -27.07
CA LEU A 243 9.94 21.00 -25.83
C LEU A 243 8.96 22.12 -25.44
N ALA A 244 8.61 22.14 -24.15
CA ALA A 244 8.73 23.34 -23.35
C ALA A 244 9.26 22.94 -21.97
N ASP A 245 10.57 23.16 -21.77
CA ASP A 245 11.13 23.41 -20.45
C ASP A 245 10.37 24.60 -19.84
N SER A 246 9.80 24.40 -18.66
CA SER A 246 9.62 25.49 -17.72
C SER A 246 10.03 24.98 -16.36
N SER A 247 11.23 25.39 -15.96
CA SER A 247 11.54 25.59 -14.55
C SER A 247 10.52 26.57 -13.99
N SER A 248 9.68 26.13 -13.06
CA SER A 248 9.21 27.03 -12.02
C SER A 248 9.34 26.31 -10.68
N ASP A 249 10.29 26.84 -9.91
CA ASP A 249 10.24 26.82 -8.46
C ASP A 249 8.96 27.56 -8.06
N ASP A 250 7.87 26.84 -7.85
CA ASP A 250 6.69 27.37 -7.17
C ASP A 250 6.33 26.41 -6.04
N ASP A 251 6.97 26.70 -4.92
CA ASP A 251 6.50 26.37 -3.58
C ASP A 251 5.18 27.12 -3.37
N ASP A 252 4.06 26.51 -3.75
CA ASP A 252 2.75 27.10 -3.48
C ASP A 252 1.71 26.04 -3.19
N THR A 253 1.05 26.24 -2.05
CA THR A 253 -0.08 25.49 -1.51
C THR A 253 -1.37 25.75 -2.32
N ALA A 254 -1.25 25.87 -3.65
CA ALA A 254 -2.33 26.25 -4.54
C ALA A 254 -3.18 25.03 -4.92
N CYS A 255 -4.42 25.04 -4.42
CA CYS A 255 -5.62 24.37 -4.93
C CYS A 255 -5.36 23.22 -5.94
N THR A 256 -4.93 22.05 -5.44
CA THR A 256 -4.60 20.86 -6.24
C THR A 256 -5.81 20.20 -6.92
N THR A 257 -7.01 20.77 -6.81
CA THR A 257 -8.25 20.17 -7.32
C THR A 257 -8.44 20.31 -8.84
N SER A 258 -7.72 21.22 -9.52
CA SER A 258 -7.90 21.50 -10.95
C SER A 258 -6.79 20.97 -11.88
N ARG A 259 -5.66 20.46 -11.37
CA ARG A 259 -4.56 19.95 -12.23
C ARG A 259 -4.50 18.42 -12.20
N ILE A 260 -4.49 17.76 -13.37
CA ILE A 260 -4.09 16.34 -13.47
C ILE A 260 -2.57 16.28 -13.43
N ILE A 261 -2.02 16.35 -12.21
CA ILE A 261 -0.58 16.32 -11.98
C ILE A 261 -0.07 14.91 -12.28
N LYS A 262 0.75 14.77 -13.33
CA LYS A 262 1.37 13.49 -13.68
C LYS A 262 2.73 13.38 -13.00
N LEU A 263 2.93 12.30 -12.27
CA LEU A 263 4.22 11.94 -11.68
C LEU A 263 5.09 11.15 -12.67
N PRO A 264 6.39 10.97 -12.39
CA PRO A 264 7.26 10.12 -13.20
C PRO A 264 6.68 8.72 -13.43
N ARG A 265 6.95 8.18 -14.62
CA ARG A 265 6.50 6.85 -15.03
C ARG A 265 7.34 5.78 -14.32
N GLU A 266 6.69 4.72 -13.85
CA GLU A 266 7.35 3.57 -13.25
C GLU A 266 7.30 2.36 -14.18
N THR A 267 8.26 1.44 -14.06
CA THR A 267 8.13 0.10 -14.64
C THR A 267 7.81 -0.90 -13.54
N ILE A 268 6.67 -1.56 -13.65
CA ILE A 268 6.20 -2.57 -12.70
C ILE A 268 5.91 -3.84 -13.48
N ASN A 269 6.61 -4.94 -13.16
CA ASN A 269 6.52 -6.20 -13.89
C ASN A 269 6.74 -6.04 -15.42
N ARG A 270 7.74 -5.22 -15.81
CA ARG A 270 8.06 -4.86 -17.21
C ARG A 270 7.00 -4.01 -17.92
N SER A 271 5.91 -3.67 -17.24
CA SER A 271 4.85 -2.83 -17.80
C SER A 271 5.01 -1.39 -17.34
N PRO A 272 4.89 -0.41 -18.25
CA PRO A 272 5.15 0.97 -17.92
C PRO A 272 3.87 1.68 -17.43
N ILE A 273 3.89 2.14 -16.18
CA ILE A 273 2.74 2.64 -15.40
C ILE A 273 2.76 4.17 -15.30
N ASN A 274 1.65 4.81 -15.65
CA ASN A 274 1.44 6.24 -15.43
C ASN A 274 0.85 6.48 -14.05
N ASN A 275 1.27 7.58 -13.42
CA ASN A 275 0.90 7.96 -12.07
C ASN A 275 0.31 9.38 -12.07
N PHE A 276 -0.87 9.56 -11.51
CA PHE A 276 -1.58 10.84 -11.46
C PHE A 276 -1.99 11.17 -10.04
N VAL A 277 -1.64 12.35 -9.55
CA VAL A 277 -2.07 12.82 -8.23
C VAL A 277 -3.56 13.15 -8.30
N ILE A 278 -4.32 12.58 -7.38
CA ILE A 278 -5.77 12.79 -7.26
C ILE A 278 -6.17 13.37 -5.91
N GLY A 279 -5.24 13.52 -4.97
CA GLY A 279 -5.49 14.11 -3.67
C GLY A 279 -4.26 14.09 -2.77
N VAL A 280 -4.46 14.53 -1.53
CA VAL A 280 -3.49 14.48 -0.45
C VAL A 280 -4.17 13.88 0.77
N ILE A 281 -3.45 13.06 1.53
CA ILE A 281 -3.90 12.46 2.78
C ILE A 281 -2.84 12.66 3.86
N ASP A 282 -3.29 12.73 5.09
CA ASP A 282 -2.42 12.75 6.26
C ASP A 282 -2.14 11.32 6.71
N VAL A 283 -0.89 10.90 6.59
CA VAL A 283 -0.44 9.55 6.95
C VAL A 283 0.26 9.57 8.30
N HIS A 284 -0.18 8.72 9.20
CA HIS A 284 0.42 8.52 10.51
C HIS A 284 1.63 7.57 10.39
N PHE A 285 2.80 8.08 10.75
CA PHE A 285 4.04 7.33 10.94
C PHE A 285 4.42 7.39 12.42
N ALA A 286 4.01 6.37 13.16
CA ALA A 286 4.22 6.31 14.62
C ALA A 286 3.72 7.57 15.36
N ASP A 287 4.61 8.48 15.71
CA ASP A 287 4.39 9.72 16.43
C ASP A 287 4.26 10.96 15.51
N LYS A 288 4.44 10.79 14.20
CA LYS A 288 4.43 11.87 13.21
C LYS A 288 3.29 11.72 12.22
N ILE A 289 2.79 12.84 11.72
CA ILE A 289 1.85 12.89 10.61
C ILE A 289 2.56 13.51 9.42
N ILE A 290 2.53 12.83 8.28
CA ILE A 290 3.18 13.24 7.04
C ILE A 290 2.12 13.34 5.94
N PRO A 291 1.93 14.53 5.32
CA PRO A 291 1.04 14.66 4.18
C PRO A 291 1.63 13.94 2.97
N MET A 292 0.88 13.01 2.39
CA MET A 292 1.28 12.21 1.23
C MET A 292 0.29 12.33 0.09
N GLN A 293 0.77 12.10 -1.14
CA GLN A 293 -0.07 12.22 -2.33
C GLN A 293 -0.85 10.94 -2.57
N VAL A 294 -2.16 11.05 -2.76
CA VAL A 294 -2.97 9.95 -3.31
C VAL A 294 -2.78 9.94 -4.81
N VAL A 295 -2.40 8.78 -5.35
CA VAL A 295 -2.04 8.60 -6.76
C VAL A 295 -2.87 7.51 -7.39
N GLU A 296 -3.50 7.82 -8.52
CA GLU A 296 -4.04 6.82 -9.43
C GLU A 296 -2.93 6.33 -10.36
N SER A 297 -2.65 5.03 -10.29
CA SER A 297 -1.65 4.34 -11.09
C SER A 297 -2.36 3.51 -12.15
N THR A 298 -2.02 3.71 -13.42
CA THR A 298 -2.80 3.15 -14.53
C THR A 298 -1.95 2.95 -15.79
N TYR A 299 -2.40 2.07 -16.70
CA TYR A 299 -1.85 1.96 -18.05
C TYR A 299 -2.32 3.07 -18.97
N ILE A 300 -3.39 3.76 -18.58
CA ILE A 300 -4.06 4.77 -19.40
C ILE A 300 -3.18 6.03 -19.48
N SER A 301 -3.19 6.67 -20.64
CA SER A 301 -2.49 7.94 -20.84
C SER A 301 -3.20 9.09 -20.11
N ARG A 302 -2.51 10.23 -19.96
CA ARG A 302 -3.11 11.43 -19.35
C ARG A 302 -4.41 11.85 -20.07
N ARG A 303 -4.44 11.73 -21.40
CA ARG A 303 -5.59 12.02 -22.26
C ARG A 303 -6.75 11.05 -22.03
N GLY A 304 -6.44 9.75 -21.87
CA GLY A 304 -7.46 8.75 -21.53
C GLY A 304 -8.07 8.96 -20.14
N LEU A 305 -7.27 9.37 -19.15
CA LEU A 305 -7.77 9.71 -17.82
C LEU A 305 -8.69 10.94 -17.86
N PHE A 306 -8.31 11.98 -18.60
CA PHE A 306 -9.16 13.15 -18.84
C PHE A 306 -10.52 12.74 -19.42
N TYR A 307 -10.53 11.89 -20.44
CA TYR A 307 -11.77 11.43 -21.08
C TYR A 307 -12.72 10.73 -20.11
N GLY A 308 -12.20 9.78 -19.32
CA GLY A 308 -13.01 9.09 -18.30
C GLY A 308 -13.55 10.06 -17.26
N LYS A 309 -12.68 10.88 -16.66
CA LYS A 309 -13.08 11.83 -15.60
C LYS A 309 -14.08 12.87 -16.08
N TYR A 310 -13.88 13.43 -17.28
CA TYR A 310 -14.80 14.42 -17.85
C TYR A 310 -16.18 13.81 -18.12
N HIS A 311 -16.24 12.58 -18.62
CA HIS A 311 -17.50 11.88 -18.83
C HIS A 311 -18.22 11.61 -17.49
N ASP A 312 -17.51 11.10 -16.49
CA ASP A 312 -18.09 10.85 -15.16
C ASP A 312 -18.61 12.13 -14.50
N ASP A 313 -17.87 13.23 -14.58
CA ASP A 313 -18.29 14.52 -14.04
C ASP A 313 -19.47 15.12 -14.82
N PHE A 314 -19.55 14.89 -16.14
CA PHE A 314 -20.70 15.27 -16.95
C PHE A 314 -21.98 14.51 -16.51
N LEU A 315 -21.89 13.20 -16.27
CA LEU A 315 -23.03 12.40 -15.81
C LEU A 315 -23.58 12.90 -14.47
N LYS A 316 -22.74 13.45 -13.59
CA LYS A 316 -23.16 14.05 -12.31
C LYS A 316 -23.99 15.31 -12.46
N LEU A 317 -23.90 16.02 -13.60
CA LEU A 317 -24.70 17.22 -13.86
C LEU A 317 -26.18 16.89 -14.08
N GLN A 318 -26.52 15.63 -14.38
CA GLN A 318 -27.90 15.16 -14.63
C GLN A 318 -28.63 16.01 -15.68
N ILE A 319 -27.90 16.47 -16.70
CA ILE A 319 -28.44 17.25 -17.82
C ILE A 319 -28.61 16.38 -19.04
N ALA A 320 -29.72 16.59 -19.77
CA ALA A 320 -29.96 15.95 -21.05
C ALA A 320 -29.52 16.90 -22.17
N VAL A 321 -28.50 16.52 -22.93
CA VAL A 321 -27.99 17.29 -24.07
C VAL A 321 -27.90 16.39 -25.29
N ALA A 322 -28.03 16.98 -26.49
CA ALA A 322 -27.84 16.23 -27.72
C ALA A 322 -26.35 15.85 -27.89
N THR A 323 -26.08 14.72 -28.53
CA THR A 323 -24.70 14.25 -28.79
C THR A 323 -23.80 15.30 -29.47
N PRO A 324 -24.26 16.08 -30.47
CA PRO A 324 -23.44 17.12 -31.08
C PRO A 324 -23.04 18.23 -30.09
N THR A 325 -23.98 18.67 -29.26
CA THR A 325 -23.73 19.68 -28.21
C THR A 325 -22.70 19.16 -27.20
N TYR A 326 -22.84 17.90 -26.76
CA TYR A 326 -21.86 17.27 -25.88
C TYR A 326 -20.47 17.23 -26.53
N ASN A 327 -20.36 16.76 -27.77
CA ASN A 327 -19.09 16.65 -28.49
C ASN A 327 -18.42 18.02 -28.66
N SER A 328 -19.16 19.07 -28.99
CA SER A 328 -18.64 20.43 -29.15
C SER A 328 -18.03 20.97 -27.86
N VAL A 329 -18.76 20.88 -26.74
CA VAL A 329 -18.27 21.32 -25.42
C VAL A 329 -17.06 20.48 -24.99
N PHE A 330 -17.14 19.16 -25.18
CA PHE A 330 -16.06 18.24 -24.87
C PHE A 330 -14.79 18.54 -25.67
N GLU A 331 -14.88 18.77 -26.98
CA GLU A 331 -13.72 19.09 -27.81
C GLU A 331 -13.02 20.39 -27.40
N ARG A 332 -13.77 21.41 -26.95
CA ARG A 332 -13.19 22.62 -26.36
C ARG A 332 -12.43 22.32 -25.09
N ALA A 333 -13.01 21.51 -24.20
CA ALA A 333 -12.36 21.09 -22.97
C ALA A 333 -11.09 20.27 -23.24
N VAL A 334 -11.09 19.40 -24.26
CA VAL A 334 -9.92 18.63 -24.69
C VAL A 334 -8.81 19.53 -25.21
N ARG A 335 -9.13 20.52 -26.03
CA ARG A 335 -8.14 21.49 -26.53
C ARG A 335 -7.52 22.27 -25.36
N ALA A 336 -8.35 22.84 -24.50
CA ALA A 336 -7.88 23.56 -23.30
C ALA A 336 -7.01 22.68 -22.38
N PHE A 337 -7.35 21.40 -22.25
CA PHE A 337 -6.57 20.43 -21.48
C PHE A 337 -5.23 20.07 -22.12
N ASN A 338 -5.20 19.90 -23.45
CA ASN A 338 -3.95 19.62 -24.17
C ASN A 338 -2.98 20.79 -24.06
N ASP A 339 -3.48 22.02 -24.11
CA ASP A 339 -2.68 23.24 -24.06
C ASP A 339 -2.13 23.53 -22.65
N ASN A 340 -2.96 23.36 -21.61
CA ASN A 340 -2.62 23.83 -20.26
C ASN A 340 -2.40 22.70 -19.24
N HIS A 341 -2.78 21.46 -19.56
CA HIS A 341 -2.80 20.31 -18.64
C HIS A 341 -3.65 20.52 -17.37
N ILE A 342 -4.53 21.53 -17.38
CA ILE A 342 -5.47 21.83 -16.30
C ILE A 342 -6.80 21.14 -16.64
N TYR A 343 -7.25 20.29 -15.73
CA TYR A 343 -8.58 19.68 -15.81
C TYR A 343 -9.63 20.68 -15.32
N VAL A 344 -10.52 21.04 -16.23
CA VAL A 344 -11.71 21.83 -15.93
C VAL A 344 -12.91 20.88 -15.99
N PRO A 345 -13.66 20.69 -14.88
CA PRO A 345 -14.85 19.86 -14.91
C PRO A 345 -15.93 20.50 -15.78
N PRO A 346 -16.78 19.68 -16.44
CA PRO A 346 -17.92 20.19 -17.20
C PRO A 346 -18.83 21.02 -16.30
N ALA A 347 -19.26 22.19 -16.78
CA ALA A 347 -20.20 23.05 -16.06
C ALA A 347 -21.54 23.17 -16.80
N LYS A 348 -22.65 23.09 -16.07
CA LYS A 348 -24.00 23.15 -16.66
C LYS A 348 -24.22 24.36 -17.57
N ALA A 349 -23.69 25.53 -17.18
CA ALA A 349 -23.79 26.77 -17.94
C ALA A 349 -23.14 26.67 -19.34
N GLU A 350 -22.06 25.91 -19.49
CA GLU A 350 -21.36 25.74 -20.79
C GLU A 350 -22.21 24.96 -21.79
N PHE A 351 -22.96 23.97 -21.30
CA PHE A 351 -23.91 23.21 -22.12
C PHE A 351 -25.14 24.05 -22.46
N GLU A 352 -25.68 24.81 -21.49
CA GLU A 352 -26.82 25.71 -21.75
C GLU A 352 -26.47 26.79 -22.77
N GLN A 353 -25.27 27.37 -22.70
CA GLN A 353 -24.78 28.33 -23.69
C GLN A 353 -24.61 27.67 -25.06
N GLN A 354 -24.03 26.46 -25.13
CA GLN A 354 -23.89 25.77 -26.41
C GLN A 354 -25.25 25.42 -27.03
N MET A 355 -26.24 25.02 -26.23
CA MET A 355 -27.60 24.74 -26.73
C MET A 355 -28.29 25.99 -27.30
N GLN A 356 -28.00 27.18 -26.75
CA GLN A 356 -28.49 28.44 -27.30
C GLN A 356 -27.85 28.72 -28.66
N THR A 357 -26.53 28.60 -28.77
CA THR A 357 -25.80 28.75 -30.05
C THR A 357 -26.29 27.75 -31.11
N ASP A 358 -26.47 26.48 -30.73
CA ASP A 358 -26.97 25.44 -31.63
C ASP A 358 -28.41 25.77 -32.10
N GLY A 359 -29.24 26.36 -31.23
CA GLY A 359 -30.59 26.82 -31.55
C GLY A 359 -30.63 28.04 -32.49
N ASP A 360 -29.72 28.98 -32.29
CA ASP A 360 -29.57 30.18 -33.11
C ASP A 360 -29.02 29.86 -34.51
N GLU A 361 -28.11 28.89 -34.63
CA GLU A 361 -27.62 28.39 -35.93
C GLU A 361 -28.70 27.66 -36.73
N VAL A 362 -29.57 26.89 -36.07
CA VAL A 362 -30.72 26.23 -36.72
C VAL A 362 -31.75 27.25 -37.18
N CYS A 363 -32.04 28.28 -36.39
CA CYS A 363 -32.91 29.39 -36.83
C CYS A 363 -32.30 30.16 -38.00
N SER A 364 -30.99 30.42 -37.97
CA SER A 364 -30.28 31.15 -39.04
C SER A 364 -30.23 30.34 -40.35
N ARG A 365 -30.02 29.01 -40.30
CA ARG A 365 -30.07 28.15 -41.49
C ARG A 365 -31.49 28.04 -42.07
N ASN A 366 -32.51 28.00 -41.22
CA ASN A 366 -33.91 27.96 -41.69
C ASN A 366 -34.38 29.31 -42.25
N MET A 367 -33.78 30.44 -41.85
CA MET A 367 -34.05 31.75 -42.45
C MET A 367 -33.44 31.91 -43.84
N ILE A 368 -32.31 31.27 -44.14
CA ILE A 368 -31.68 31.35 -45.48
C ILE A 368 -32.47 30.56 -46.54
N THR A 369 -33.32 29.62 -46.14
CA THR A 369 -34.13 28.80 -47.06
C THR A 369 -35.56 29.29 -47.27
N HIS A 370 -35.97 30.43 -46.69
CA HIS A 370 -37.31 30.99 -46.87
C HIS A 370 -37.26 32.51 -47.10
N ASP A 371 -36.71 32.91 -48.25
CA ASP A 371 -37.28 34.04 -49.01
C ASP A 371 -38.60 33.54 -49.62
N ASP A 372 -39.66 33.52 -48.82
CA ASP A 372 -41.03 33.84 -49.22
C ASP A 372 -42.00 33.62 -48.05
N GLU A 373 -42.62 34.73 -47.65
CA GLU A 373 -43.89 34.90 -46.94
C GLU A 373 -44.44 33.73 -46.08
N ARG A 374 -44.32 33.86 -44.75
CA ARG A 374 -45.45 33.96 -43.78
C ARG A 374 -44.97 33.79 -42.34
N CYS A 375 -45.19 34.82 -41.52
CA CYS A 375 -45.11 34.71 -40.06
C CYS A 375 -46.10 33.65 -39.55
N TYR A 376 -45.59 32.51 -39.09
CA TYR A 376 -46.28 31.68 -38.10
C TYR A 376 -45.44 31.62 -36.82
N ARG A 377 -45.96 32.26 -35.77
CA ARG A 377 -45.63 31.95 -34.38
C ARG A 377 -45.98 30.48 -34.14
N VAL A 378 -44.99 29.59 -34.10
CA VAL A 378 -45.19 28.23 -33.58
C VAL A 378 -44.63 28.16 -32.16
N ARG A 379 -45.55 27.90 -31.24
CA ARG A 379 -45.38 27.79 -29.79
C ARG A 379 -44.38 26.69 -29.41
N CYS A 380 -43.66 26.93 -28.32
CA CYS A 380 -43.01 25.90 -27.51
C CYS A 380 -43.93 24.70 -27.28
N ASN A 381 -43.40 23.48 -27.48
CA ASN A 381 -43.97 22.28 -26.88
C ASN A 381 -42.90 21.49 -26.13
N LYS A 382 -43.16 21.37 -24.82
CA LYS A 382 -42.55 20.42 -23.89
C LYS A 382 -42.77 18.96 -24.33
N LYS A 383 -41.84 18.12 -23.88
CA LYS A 383 -41.86 16.64 -23.73
C LYS A 383 -41.43 15.79 -24.94
N ARG A 384 -40.29 15.11 -24.78
CA ARG A 384 -40.23 13.65 -24.66
C ARG A 384 -39.08 13.26 -23.73
N ALA A 385 -39.45 12.77 -22.55
CA ALA A 385 -38.56 11.95 -21.72
C ALA A 385 -38.49 10.56 -22.36
N PHE A 386 -37.30 9.99 -22.47
CA PHE A 386 -37.13 8.58 -22.81
C PHE A 386 -36.43 7.87 -21.66
N SER A 387 -37.12 6.88 -21.11
CA SER A 387 -36.60 5.82 -20.27
C SER A 387 -35.71 4.89 -21.11
N PHE A 388 -34.58 4.49 -20.57
CA PHE A 388 -33.83 3.34 -21.09
C PHE A 388 -34.23 2.12 -20.28
N ASP A 389 -35.00 1.22 -20.91
CA ASP A 389 -35.23 -0.12 -20.41
C ASP A 389 -33.98 -0.97 -20.66
N SER A 390 -33.55 -1.62 -19.58
CA SER A 390 -32.63 -2.75 -19.57
C SER A 390 -33.38 -4.02 -19.96
N ASP A 391 -32.92 -4.71 -21.01
CA ASP A 391 -32.73 -6.17 -21.04
C ASP A 391 -32.53 -6.67 -22.48
N SER A 392 -31.43 -7.41 -22.70
CA SER A 392 -31.46 -8.62 -23.52
C SER A 392 -30.16 -9.41 -23.30
N THR A 393 -30.23 -10.31 -22.33
CA THR A 393 -29.60 -11.64 -22.36
C THR A 393 -29.84 -12.29 -23.73
N GLN A 394 -28.79 -12.82 -24.36
CA GLN A 394 -28.96 -13.89 -25.33
C GLN A 394 -27.80 -14.88 -25.25
N ASP A 395 -28.18 -16.09 -24.87
CA ASP A 395 -27.42 -17.32 -24.86
C ASP A 395 -26.89 -17.66 -26.27
N TYR A 396 -25.69 -18.23 -26.32
CA TYR A 396 -25.25 -19.05 -27.44
C TYR A 396 -24.68 -20.36 -26.89
N ASP A 397 -25.52 -21.38 -26.89
CA ASP A 397 -25.10 -22.79 -26.88
C ASP A 397 -24.89 -23.25 -28.33
N SER A 398 -23.67 -23.69 -28.64
CA SER A 398 -23.31 -24.77 -29.58
C SER A 398 -21.85 -25.14 -29.39
#